data_AF-A0A8T6HN73-F1
#
_entry.id   AF-A0A8T6HN73-F1
#
_cell.length_a   1.000
_cell.length_b   1.000
_cell.length_c   1.000
_cell.angle_alpha   90.00
_cell.angle_beta   90.00
_cell.angle_gamma   90.00
#
_symmetry.space_group_name_H-M   'P 1'
#
loop_
_entity.id
_entity.type
_entity.pdbx_description
1 polymer ?
#
loop_
_entity_poly.entity_id
_entity_poly.type
_entity_poly.pdbx_seq_one_letter_code
_entity_poly.pdbx_strand_id
1 'polypeptide(L)'
;MTTERPRSADEALRERARSVIPNGMYGHQNAAIMPKNFPQFFARGEGSHLWDVDGNEYIDYLCAYGPILLGYQHPAVDEAAAEAQGAGDCFNGPSPKMVELAELLVEITPWADWAWMAKNGTDATVYAGSVARTATGRSTILRAHNGYHGASPSWMNPQDMSAQADGTLEYEYNDLESVRGAIDAAEGDAAAIIVSAFKHDVGIDQELPTVEFARGVRELCDANGIVLILDDVRGGFRIDMAGSWAPLGVDPDLSAYCKAIGNG
;
A
#
# COMPACT_ATOMS: atom_id res chain seq x y z
N MET A 1 -5.89 26.23 -22.12
CA MET A 1 -5.40 27.36 -21.30
C MET A 1 -5.89 27.14 -19.88
N THR A 2 -5.05 26.60 -19.00
CA THR A 2 -5.38 26.54 -17.57
C THR A 2 -5.17 27.94 -16.99
N THR A 3 -6.24 28.56 -16.51
CA THR A 3 -6.16 29.78 -15.71
C THR A 3 -5.22 29.54 -14.53
N GLU A 4 -4.27 30.46 -14.30
CA GLU A 4 -3.43 30.42 -13.09
C GLU A 4 -4.34 30.57 -11.87
N ARG A 5 -4.28 29.61 -10.97
CA ARG A 5 -5.03 29.60 -9.71
C ARG A 5 -4.22 30.37 -8.63
N PRO A 6 -4.88 31.05 -7.67
CA PRO A 6 -4.22 31.61 -6.48
C PRO A 6 -3.41 30.55 -5.72
N ARG A 7 -2.22 30.90 -5.20
CA ARG A 7 -1.29 29.99 -4.49
C ARG A 7 -0.47 30.66 -3.39
N SER A 8 -0.84 31.87 -2.97
CA SER A 8 -0.01 32.65 -2.05
C SER A 8 0.01 32.05 -0.65
N ALA A 9 -1.08 31.41 -0.21
CA ALA A 9 -1.13 30.71 1.07
C ALA A 9 -0.31 29.42 1.03
N ASP A 10 -0.44 28.60 -0.04
CA ASP A 10 0.36 27.40 -0.25
C ASP A 10 1.87 27.72 -0.28
N GLU A 11 2.29 28.74 -1.03
CA GLU A 11 3.70 29.16 -1.12
C GLU A 11 4.25 29.61 0.23
N ALA A 12 3.51 30.42 1.00
CA ALA A 12 3.92 30.84 2.33
C ALA A 12 4.03 29.67 3.33
N LEU A 13 3.13 28.68 3.23
CA LEU A 13 3.23 27.46 4.05
C LEU A 13 4.42 26.59 3.64
N ARG A 14 4.72 26.46 2.35
CA ARG A 14 5.91 25.72 1.87
C ARG A 14 7.21 26.33 2.41
N GLU A 15 7.34 27.65 2.39
CA GLU A 15 8.50 28.34 2.94
C GLU A 15 8.68 28.02 4.43
N ARG A 16 7.60 28.15 5.21
CA ARG A 16 7.60 27.84 6.64
C ARG A 16 7.86 26.35 6.91
N ALA A 17 7.30 25.45 6.11
CA ALA A 17 7.48 24.01 6.28
C ALA A 17 8.92 23.58 6.01
N ARG A 18 9.56 24.14 4.98
CA ARG A 18 10.97 23.84 4.63
C ARG A 18 11.96 24.17 5.73
N SER A 19 11.65 25.12 6.61
CA SER A 19 12.53 25.47 7.73
C SER A 19 12.44 24.52 8.92
N VAL A 20 11.38 23.70 9.02
CA VAL A 20 11.11 22.86 10.20
C VAL A 20 10.77 21.40 9.90
N ILE A 21 10.49 21.04 8.64
CA ILE A 21 10.15 19.68 8.20
C ILE A 21 11.07 19.31 7.03
N PRO A 22 11.80 18.17 7.09
CA PRO A 22 12.55 17.67 5.95
C PRO A 22 11.66 17.56 4.70
N ASN A 23 12.09 18.15 3.57
CA ASN A 23 11.30 18.27 2.34
C ASN A 23 9.94 19.00 2.49
N GLY A 24 9.64 19.59 3.65
CA GLY A 24 8.38 20.30 3.92
C GLY A 24 7.14 19.40 3.97
N MET A 25 7.30 18.08 4.07
CA MET A 25 6.22 17.09 3.98
C MET A 25 6.35 15.97 5.02
N TYR A 26 5.24 15.29 5.32
CA TYR A 26 5.23 14.14 6.23
C TYR A 26 5.80 12.88 5.56
N GLY A 27 6.50 12.07 6.35
CA GLY A 27 7.05 10.79 5.91
C GLY A 27 8.03 10.94 4.74
N HIS A 28 7.90 10.07 3.74
CA HIS A 28 8.73 10.05 2.53
C HIS A 28 8.06 10.79 1.35
N GLN A 29 6.94 11.47 1.58
CA GLN A 29 6.20 12.16 0.52
C GLN A 29 6.94 13.41 0.06
N ASN A 30 6.77 13.75 -1.21
CA ASN A 30 7.40 14.91 -1.81
C ASN A 30 6.53 15.53 -2.89
N ALA A 31 5.91 16.68 -2.61
CA ALA A 31 5.08 17.38 -3.59
C ALA A 31 5.85 17.91 -4.81
N ALA A 32 7.19 17.97 -4.76
CA ALA A 32 8.01 18.41 -5.89
C ALA A 32 8.03 17.42 -7.07
N ILE A 33 7.61 16.17 -6.86
CA ILE A 33 7.46 15.17 -7.95
C ILE A 33 6.17 15.36 -8.75
N MET A 34 5.24 16.17 -8.21
CA MET A 34 3.95 16.44 -8.83
C MET A 34 4.06 17.60 -9.84
N PRO A 35 3.07 17.76 -10.75
CA PRO A 35 3.06 18.88 -11.69
C PRO A 35 3.18 20.23 -10.98
N LYS A 36 3.76 21.24 -11.66
CA LYS A 36 4.05 22.58 -11.11
C LYS A 36 2.88 23.25 -10.37
N ASN A 37 1.64 22.95 -10.76
CA ASN A 37 0.43 23.54 -10.21
C ASN A 37 -0.28 22.67 -9.16
N PHE A 38 0.36 21.59 -8.70
CA PHE A 38 -0.16 20.73 -7.65
C PHE A 38 -0.05 21.43 -6.28
N PRO A 39 -1.18 21.64 -5.57
CA PRO A 39 -1.15 22.20 -4.22
C PRO A 39 -0.49 21.21 -3.25
N GLN A 40 0.31 21.72 -2.31
CA GLN A 40 0.94 20.88 -1.28
C GLN A 40 0.11 20.85 0.00
N PHE A 41 -0.59 21.95 0.29
CA PHE A 41 -1.42 22.07 1.48
C PHE A 41 -2.90 22.11 1.12
N PHE A 42 -3.65 21.20 1.74
CA PHE A 42 -5.10 21.09 1.62
C PHE A 42 -5.79 21.53 2.91
N ALA A 43 -6.94 22.18 2.79
CA ALA A 43 -7.69 22.72 3.92
C ALA A 43 -8.96 21.92 4.23
N ARG A 44 -9.59 21.30 3.22
CA ARG A 44 -10.86 20.59 3.37
C ARG A 44 -11.04 19.52 2.30
N GLY A 45 -11.78 18.47 2.62
CA GLY A 45 -12.36 17.53 1.66
C GLY A 45 -13.83 17.25 1.98
N GLU A 46 -14.63 17.00 0.96
CA GLU A 46 -16.05 16.61 1.07
C GLU A 46 -16.44 15.81 -0.17
N GLY A 47 -17.02 14.61 0.03
CA GLY A 47 -17.38 13.72 -1.08
C GLY A 47 -16.16 13.43 -1.97
N SER A 48 -16.25 13.73 -3.26
CA SER A 48 -15.15 13.56 -4.23
C SER A 48 -14.29 14.82 -4.43
N HIS A 49 -14.42 15.82 -3.56
CA HIS A 49 -13.80 17.13 -3.76
C HIS A 49 -12.78 17.47 -2.67
N LEU A 50 -11.73 18.19 -3.06
CA LEU A 50 -10.70 18.76 -2.20
C LEU A 50 -10.62 20.27 -2.41
N TRP A 51 -10.33 21.00 -1.33
CA TRP A 51 -9.99 22.41 -1.36
C TRP A 51 -8.58 22.61 -0.82
N ASP A 52 -7.75 23.30 -1.59
CA ASP A 52 -6.44 23.74 -1.11
C ASP A 52 -6.56 24.90 -0.11
N VAL A 53 -5.44 25.28 0.50
CA VAL A 53 -5.38 26.41 1.46
C VAL A 53 -5.65 27.78 0.84
N ASP A 54 -5.63 27.89 -0.50
CA ASP A 54 -5.99 29.09 -1.24
C ASP A 54 -7.49 29.09 -1.64
N GLY A 55 -8.23 28.03 -1.28
CA GLY A 55 -9.66 27.89 -1.54
C GLY A 55 -10.00 27.35 -2.93
N ASN A 56 -9.01 26.87 -3.69
CA ASN A 56 -9.25 26.27 -5.00
C ASN A 56 -9.85 24.87 -4.84
N GLU A 57 -10.90 24.59 -5.60
CA GLU A 57 -11.57 23.29 -5.59
C GLU A 57 -11.03 22.36 -6.68
N TYR A 58 -10.93 21.07 -6.34
CA TYR A 58 -10.47 19.99 -7.21
C TYR A 58 -11.40 18.80 -7.09
N ILE A 59 -11.71 18.16 -8.22
CA ILE A 59 -12.22 16.78 -8.21
C ILE A 59 -11.02 15.88 -7.93
N ASP A 60 -11.08 15.11 -6.84
CA ASP A 60 -9.96 14.31 -6.37
C ASP A 60 -9.99 12.90 -6.99
N TYR A 61 -9.08 12.67 -7.94
CA TYR A 61 -8.81 11.34 -8.49
C TYR A 61 -7.64 10.63 -7.80
N LEU A 62 -6.91 11.32 -6.94
CA LEU A 62 -5.80 10.75 -6.19
C LEU A 62 -6.31 10.03 -4.94
N CYS A 63 -7.40 10.51 -4.34
CA CYS A 63 -8.08 9.91 -3.19
C CYS A 63 -7.11 9.65 -2.03
N ALA A 64 -6.27 10.64 -1.72
CA ALA A 64 -5.14 10.54 -0.79
C ALA A 64 -4.19 9.33 -1.05
N TYR A 65 -3.96 9.00 -2.32
CA TYR A 65 -3.21 7.83 -2.80
C TYR A 65 -3.90 6.48 -2.57
N GLY A 66 -5.21 6.47 -2.30
CA GLY A 66 -6.06 5.28 -2.25
C GLY A 66 -6.94 5.04 -1.01
N PRO A 67 -6.77 5.63 0.19
CA PRO A 67 -7.65 5.32 1.30
C PRO A 67 -9.07 5.83 1.10
N ILE A 68 -9.26 7.01 0.51
CA ILE A 68 -10.57 7.68 0.42
C ILE A 68 -11.41 7.04 -0.70
N LEU A 69 -11.96 5.87 -0.45
CA LEU A 69 -12.77 5.10 -1.40
C LEU A 69 -14.23 5.57 -1.40
N LEU A 70 -14.80 5.83 -0.22
CA LEU A 70 -16.19 6.26 -0.05
C LEU A 70 -16.37 7.77 -0.19
N GLY A 71 -15.28 8.52 -0.40
CA GLY A 71 -15.24 9.98 -0.36
C GLY A 71 -14.93 10.52 1.03
N TYR A 72 -14.57 11.81 1.06
CA TYR A 72 -14.28 12.55 2.29
C TYR A 72 -15.56 12.82 3.07
N GLN A 73 -15.48 12.76 4.40
CA GLN A 73 -16.60 13.00 5.32
C GLN A 73 -17.80 12.09 5.09
N HIS A 74 -17.53 10.80 4.83
CA HIS A 74 -18.60 9.83 4.63
C HIS A 74 -19.38 9.66 5.95
N PRO A 75 -20.70 9.95 6.02
CA PRO A 75 -21.42 10.07 7.28
C PRO A 75 -21.29 8.85 8.20
N ALA A 76 -21.39 7.64 7.65
CA ALA A 76 -21.29 6.41 8.44
C ALA A 76 -19.88 6.15 9.00
N VAL A 77 -18.83 6.64 8.32
CA VAL A 77 -17.44 6.49 8.78
C VAL A 77 -17.15 7.51 9.88
N ASP A 78 -17.49 8.77 9.63
CA ASP A 78 -17.26 9.87 10.58
C ASP A 78 -18.07 9.69 11.87
N GLU A 79 -19.32 9.21 11.78
CA GLU A 79 -20.14 8.90 12.97
C GLU A 79 -19.51 7.79 13.81
N ALA A 80 -19.06 6.69 13.18
CA ALA A 80 -18.40 5.59 13.89
C ALA A 80 -17.07 6.02 14.51
N ALA A 81 -16.28 6.85 13.81
CA ALA A 81 -15.03 7.40 14.33
C ALA A 81 -15.28 8.34 15.52
N ALA A 82 -16.29 9.21 15.44
CA ALA A 82 -16.64 10.13 16.52
C ALA A 82 -17.15 9.38 17.77
N GLU A 83 -17.93 8.32 17.59
CA GLU A 83 -18.35 7.44 18.69
C GLU A 83 -17.14 6.79 19.36
N ALA A 84 -16.22 6.21 18.57
CA ALA A 84 -15.00 5.59 19.09
C ALA A 84 -14.13 6.60 19.86
N GLN A 85 -13.97 7.81 19.32
CA GLN A 85 -13.22 8.88 19.97
C GLN A 85 -13.84 9.30 21.31
N GLY A 86 -15.18 9.25 21.43
CA GLY A 86 -15.89 9.53 22.68
C GLY A 86 -15.56 8.55 23.81
N ALA A 87 -15.19 7.30 23.48
CA ALA A 87 -14.72 6.30 24.45
C ALA A 87 -13.22 6.44 24.75
N GLY A 88 -12.44 6.91 23.77
CA GLY A 88 -10.99 7.06 23.83
C GLY A 88 -10.31 6.33 22.69
N ASP A 89 -9.22 6.92 22.18
CA ASP A 89 -8.53 6.43 20.98
C ASP A 89 -7.37 5.47 21.31
N CYS A 90 -6.71 5.64 22.46
CA CYS A 90 -5.53 4.88 22.83
C CYS A 90 -5.60 4.41 24.29
N PHE A 91 -5.52 3.10 24.49
CA PHE A 91 -5.54 2.44 25.78
C PHE A 91 -4.31 1.55 25.97
N ASN A 92 -4.16 0.95 27.15
CA ASN A 92 -3.10 -0.04 27.43
C ASN A 92 -3.35 -1.41 26.73
N GLY A 93 -4.37 -1.51 25.88
CA GLY A 93 -4.75 -2.70 25.13
C GLY A 93 -5.77 -2.36 24.04
N PRO A 94 -6.14 -3.32 23.17
CA PRO A 94 -7.06 -3.06 22.06
C PRO A 94 -8.51 -2.91 22.52
N SER A 95 -9.28 -2.16 21.73
CA SER A 95 -10.76 -2.15 21.78
C SER A 95 -11.32 -3.51 21.31
N PRO A 96 -12.53 -3.92 21.79
CA PRO A 96 -13.26 -5.07 21.23
C PRO A 96 -13.43 -5.00 19.70
N LYS A 97 -13.44 -3.80 19.10
CA LYS A 97 -13.50 -3.58 17.65
C LYS A 97 -12.38 -4.25 16.87
N MET A 98 -11.23 -4.50 17.51
CA MET A 98 -10.14 -5.27 16.88
C MET A 98 -10.57 -6.71 16.53
N VAL A 99 -11.34 -7.35 17.41
CA VAL A 99 -11.83 -8.73 17.18
C VAL A 99 -12.92 -8.73 16.11
N GLU A 100 -13.89 -7.82 16.22
CA GLU A 100 -14.97 -7.68 15.22
C GLU A 100 -14.41 -7.44 13.81
N LEU A 101 -13.38 -6.59 13.68
CA LEU A 101 -12.72 -6.34 12.41
C LEU A 101 -11.95 -7.58 11.92
N ALA A 102 -11.24 -8.29 12.80
CA ALA A 102 -10.51 -9.49 12.42
C ALA A 102 -11.46 -10.61 11.93
N GLU A 103 -12.59 -10.81 12.60
CA GLU A 103 -13.64 -11.76 12.20
C GLU A 103 -14.20 -11.41 10.83
N LEU A 104 -14.53 -10.13 10.59
CA LEU A 104 -15.03 -9.68 9.30
C LEU A 104 -14.00 -9.89 8.18
N LEU A 105 -12.73 -9.57 8.42
CA LEU A 105 -11.67 -9.75 7.42
C LEU A 105 -11.47 -11.22 7.05
N VAL A 106 -11.48 -12.12 8.03
CA VAL A 106 -11.42 -13.58 7.82
C VAL A 106 -12.66 -14.07 7.06
N GLU A 107 -13.84 -13.55 7.38
CA GLU A 107 -15.08 -13.92 6.66
C GLU A 107 -15.04 -13.53 5.18
N ILE A 108 -14.57 -12.33 4.85
CA ILE A 108 -14.63 -11.81 3.47
C ILE A 108 -13.42 -12.21 2.63
N THR A 109 -12.31 -12.64 3.23
CA THR A 109 -11.07 -12.96 2.50
C THR A 109 -10.90 -14.48 2.41
N PRO A 110 -11.11 -15.11 1.24
CA PRO A 110 -11.30 -16.55 1.13
C PRO A 110 -10.07 -17.40 1.51
N TRP A 111 -8.87 -16.82 1.47
CA TRP A 111 -7.61 -17.47 1.82
C TRP A 111 -7.13 -17.16 3.25
N ALA A 112 -7.86 -16.33 4.02
CA ALA A 112 -7.42 -15.91 5.34
C ALA A 112 -8.02 -16.78 6.45
N ASP A 113 -7.18 -17.53 7.17
CA ASP A 113 -7.60 -18.24 8.39
C ASP A 113 -7.58 -17.33 9.64
N TRP A 114 -6.80 -16.26 9.60
CA TRP A 114 -6.61 -15.31 10.70
C TRP A 114 -6.20 -13.94 10.15
N ALA A 115 -6.38 -12.91 10.97
CA ALA A 115 -5.95 -11.54 10.67
C ALA A 115 -5.18 -10.93 11.84
N TRP A 116 -4.23 -10.05 11.53
CA TRP A 116 -3.46 -9.27 12.51
C TRP A 116 -3.54 -7.79 12.16
N MET A 117 -3.62 -6.92 13.17
CA MET A 117 -3.65 -5.46 12.98
C MET A 117 -2.26 -4.82 13.04
N ALA A 118 -1.89 -4.10 11.98
CA ALA A 118 -0.66 -3.32 11.89
C ALA A 118 -1.00 -1.82 11.86
N LYS A 119 -0.01 -0.94 12.11
CA LYS A 119 -0.27 0.51 12.12
C LYS A 119 -0.50 1.08 10.73
N ASN A 120 0.17 0.52 9.72
CA ASN A 120 0.15 1.02 8.35
C ASN A 120 0.60 -0.09 7.38
N GLY A 121 0.55 0.20 6.07
CA GLY A 121 0.91 -0.76 5.03
C GLY A 121 2.37 -1.23 5.06
N THR A 122 3.32 -0.38 5.46
CA THR A 122 4.72 -0.79 5.63
C THR A 122 4.84 -1.83 6.74
N ASP A 123 4.18 -1.61 7.88
CA ASP A 123 4.20 -2.57 8.97
C ASP A 123 3.58 -3.92 8.53
N ALA A 124 2.48 -3.87 7.77
CA ALA A 124 1.81 -5.06 7.26
C ALA A 124 2.71 -5.90 6.35
N THR A 125 3.41 -5.28 5.38
CA THR A 125 4.32 -5.99 4.48
C THR A 125 5.62 -6.42 5.17
N VAL A 126 6.14 -5.66 6.15
CA VAL A 126 7.25 -6.09 7.02
C VAL A 126 6.87 -7.37 7.80
N TYR A 127 5.69 -7.39 8.41
CA TYR A 127 5.22 -8.55 9.16
C TYR A 127 4.99 -9.76 8.26
N ALA A 128 4.37 -9.59 7.10
CA ALA A 128 4.21 -10.68 6.13
C ALA A 128 5.56 -11.28 5.72
N GLY A 129 6.55 -10.44 5.37
CA GLY A 129 7.90 -10.90 5.06
C GLY A 129 8.59 -11.59 6.23
N SER A 130 8.37 -11.11 7.47
CA SER A 130 8.92 -11.72 8.69
C SER A 130 8.31 -13.09 8.98
N VAL A 131 6.99 -13.24 8.77
CA VAL A 131 6.29 -14.53 8.89
C VAL A 131 6.84 -15.50 7.85
N ALA A 132 6.98 -15.07 6.58
CA ALA A 132 7.51 -15.93 5.52
C ALA A 132 8.93 -16.42 5.79
N ARG A 133 9.84 -15.53 6.21
CA ARG A 133 11.21 -15.89 6.62
C ARG A 133 11.22 -16.88 7.78
N THR A 134 10.38 -16.64 8.79
CA THR A 134 10.27 -17.52 9.96
C THR A 134 9.73 -18.91 9.59
N ALA A 135 8.71 -18.96 8.73
CA ALA A 135 8.06 -20.20 8.31
C ALA A 135 8.97 -21.07 7.43
N THR A 136 9.75 -20.44 6.54
CA THR A 136 10.62 -21.14 5.58
C THR A 136 12.03 -21.39 6.12
N GLY A 137 12.48 -20.61 7.09
CA GLY A 137 13.88 -20.60 7.54
C GLY A 137 14.85 -19.96 6.55
N ARG A 138 14.33 -19.22 5.55
CA ARG A 138 15.07 -18.60 4.46
C ARG A 138 15.06 -17.08 4.58
N SER A 139 15.96 -16.37 3.90
CA SER A 139 16.13 -14.93 4.09
C SER A 139 15.70 -14.06 2.92
N THR A 140 15.75 -14.59 1.69
CA THR A 140 15.63 -13.77 0.48
C THR A 140 14.17 -13.48 0.11
N ILE A 141 13.84 -12.22 -0.15
CA ILE A 141 12.53 -11.78 -0.65
C ILE A 141 12.66 -11.39 -2.12
N LEU A 142 11.79 -11.96 -2.96
CA LEU A 142 11.70 -11.63 -4.38
C LEU A 142 10.59 -10.61 -4.57
N ARG A 143 10.86 -9.53 -5.32
CA ARG A 143 9.88 -8.48 -5.63
C ARG A 143 9.96 -8.04 -7.08
N ALA A 144 8.90 -7.41 -7.57
CA ALA A 144 8.94 -6.79 -8.88
C ALA A 144 9.95 -5.61 -8.90
N HIS A 145 10.66 -5.44 -10.00
CA HIS A 145 11.48 -4.27 -10.28
C HIS A 145 10.63 -3.00 -10.16
N ASN A 146 11.15 -1.99 -9.47
CA ASN A 146 10.45 -0.75 -9.08
C ASN A 146 9.17 -0.93 -8.22
N GLY A 147 8.89 -2.14 -7.71
CA GLY A 147 7.77 -2.39 -6.82
C GLY A 147 7.94 -1.70 -5.46
N TYR A 148 6.95 -0.91 -5.06
CA TYR A 148 6.89 -0.28 -3.74
C TYR A 148 6.01 -1.11 -2.80
N HIS A 149 6.58 -1.50 -1.66
CA HIS A 149 5.90 -2.27 -0.61
C HIS A 149 5.93 -1.58 0.75
N GLY A 150 6.55 -0.41 0.87
CA GLY A 150 6.61 0.35 2.10
C GLY A 150 7.81 1.28 2.17
N ALA A 151 7.86 2.10 3.22
CA ALA A 151 8.88 3.11 3.41
C ALA A 151 10.05 2.66 4.29
N SER A 152 9.99 1.46 4.87
CA SER A 152 11.07 0.95 5.71
C SER A 152 12.33 0.77 4.88
N PRO A 153 13.50 1.22 5.37
CA PRO A 153 14.78 0.96 4.71
C PRO A 153 14.98 -0.55 4.55
N SER A 154 15.03 -1.05 3.31
CA SER A 154 15.28 -2.45 2.91
C SER A 154 14.69 -2.68 1.49
N TRP A 155 14.35 -3.93 1.16
CA TRP A 155 13.70 -4.42 -0.05
C TRP A 155 12.39 -3.71 -0.45
N MET A 156 11.85 -2.80 0.36
CA MET A 156 10.47 -2.32 0.20
C MET A 156 10.34 -1.06 -0.64
N ASN A 157 11.38 -0.21 -0.66
CA ASN A 157 11.31 1.10 -1.32
C ASN A 157 12.28 1.16 -2.50
N PRO A 158 11.79 1.25 -3.76
CA PRO A 158 12.66 1.31 -4.95
C PRO A 158 13.50 2.60 -5.03
N GLN A 159 13.14 3.66 -4.31
CA GLN A 159 13.87 4.93 -4.32
C GLN A 159 14.98 4.99 -3.27
N ASP A 160 15.04 4.01 -2.36
CA ASP A 160 16.08 3.96 -1.35
C ASP A 160 17.36 3.40 -1.98
N MET A 161 18.34 4.26 -2.25
CA MET A 161 19.63 3.86 -2.83
C MET A 161 20.48 3.03 -1.86
N SER A 162 20.10 2.92 -0.58
CA SER A 162 20.67 1.95 0.37
C SER A 162 20.00 0.57 0.29
N ALA A 163 18.91 0.45 -0.48
CA ALA A 163 18.10 -0.77 -0.64
C ALA A 163 18.71 -1.86 -1.54
N GLN A 164 20.00 -1.79 -1.86
CA GLN A 164 20.77 -3.04 -2.06
C GLN A 164 20.96 -3.71 -0.69
N ALA A 165 19.84 -4.03 -0.04
CA ALA A 165 19.81 -4.73 1.22
C ALA A 165 20.04 -6.21 0.94
N ASP A 166 20.95 -6.83 1.69
CA ASP A 166 21.16 -8.28 1.72
C ASP A 166 19.81 -9.02 1.76
N GLY A 167 19.66 -10.05 0.91
CA GLY A 167 18.46 -10.89 0.86
C GLY A 167 17.28 -10.31 0.06
N THR A 168 17.56 -9.62 -1.05
CA THR A 168 16.53 -9.17 -2.01
C THR A 168 16.92 -9.53 -3.44
N LEU A 169 15.99 -10.09 -4.20
CA LEU A 169 16.13 -10.30 -5.64
C LEU A 169 14.94 -9.71 -6.38
N GLU A 170 15.16 -9.33 -7.64
CA GLU A 170 14.14 -8.65 -8.45
C GLU A 170 13.74 -9.48 -9.66
N TYR A 171 12.47 -9.35 -10.05
CA TYR A 171 11.89 -9.90 -11.27
C TYR A 171 11.07 -8.81 -11.99
N GLU A 172 10.68 -9.02 -13.24
CA GLU A 172 9.81 -8.11 -13.98
C GLU A 172 8.33 -8.49 -13.81
N TYR A 173 7.47 -7.51 -13.49
CA TYR A 173 6.04 -7.75 -13.30
C TYR A 173 5.41 -8.34 -14.58
N ASN A 174 4.49 -9.29 -14.45
CA ASN A 174 3.89 -10.05 -15.56
C ASN A 174 4.86 -10.94 -16.39
N ASP A 175 6.13 -11.08 -16.00
CA ASP A 175 7.11 -11.94 -16.68
C ASP A 175 7.50 -13.15 -15.80
N LEU A 176 6.90 -14.31 -16.08
CA LEU A 176 7.20 -15.56 -15.35
C LEU A 176 8.62 -16.11 -15.61
N GLU A 177 9.26 -15.79 -16.74
CA GLU A 177 10.63 -16.23 -16.99
C GLU A 177 11.59 -15.49 -16.05
N SER A 178 11.37 -14.18 -15.89
CA SER A 178 12.13 -13.37 -14.93
C SER A 178 11.92 -13.84 -13.48
N VAL A 179 10.71 -14.26 -13.10
CA VAL A 179 10.43 -14.83 -11.77
C VAL A 179 11.23 -16.11 -11.56
N ARG A 180 11.28 -17.01 -12.55
CA ARG A 180 12.10 -18.24 -12.47
C ARG A 180 13.58 -17.90 -12.32
N GLY A 181 14.08 -16.95 -13.11
CA GLY A 181 15.46 -16.49 -13.00
C GLY A 181 15.80 -15.94 -11.61
N ALA A 182 14.89 -15.18 -11.00
CA ALA A 182 15.06 -14.68 -9.64
C ALA A 182 15.04 -15.80 -8.58
N ILE A 183 14.18 -16.82 -8.76
CA ILE A 183 14.15 -18.01 -7.88
C ILE A 183 15.48 -18.77 -7.98
N ASP A 184 15.97 -19.02 -9.20
CA ASP A 184 17.23 -19.73 -9.43
C ASP A 184 18.42 -18.96 -8.82
N ALA A 185 18.43 -17.64 -8.98
CA ALA A 185 19.45 -16.75 -8.40
C ALA A 185 19.40 -16.70 -6.85
N ALA A 186 18.28 -17.08 -6.23
CA ALA A 186 18.19 -17.18 -4.78
C ALA A 186 18.89 -18.43 -4.21
N GLU A 187 19.32 -19.38 -5.07
CA GLU A 187 20.05 -20.59 -4.67
C GLU A 187 19.37 -21.39 -3.55
N GLY A 188 18.02 -21.40 -3.54
CA GLY A 188 17.21 -22.08 -2.53
C GLY A 188 16.91 -21.27 -1.26
N ASP A 189 17.37 -20.02 -1.16
CA ASP A 189 17.13 -19.11 -0.03
C ASP A 189 15.91 -18.18 -0.23
N ALA A 190 15.08 -18.40 -1.24
CA ALA A 190 13.85 -17.63 -1.44
C ALA A 190 12.81 -17.96 -0.35
N ALA A 191 12.55 -17.01 0.55
CA ALA A 191 11.53 -17.09 1.60
C ALA A 191 10.14 -16.72 1.06
N ALA A 192 10.06 -15.65 0.27
CA ALA A 192 8.81 -15.17 -0.29
C ALA A 192 8.98 -14.55 -1.67
N ILE A 193 7.90 -14.61 -2.45
CA ILE A 193 7.66 -13.68 -3.56
C ILE A 193 6.56 -12.73 -3.09
N ILE A 194 6.86 -11.43 -3.04
CA ILE A 194 5.86 -10.39 -2.78
C ILE A 194 5.45 -9.73 -4.09
N VAL A 195 4.13 -9.67 -4.32
CA VAL A 195 3.54 -9.15 -5.56
C VAL A 195 2.54 -8.06 -5.24
N SER A 196 2.69 -6.90 -5.87
CA SER A 196 1.65 -5.87 -5.85
C SER A 196 0.39 -6.36 -6.56
N ALA A 197 -0.80 -6.04 -6.01
CA ALA A 197 -2.10 -6.37 -6.62
C ALA A 197 -2.18 -6.04 -8.12
N PHE A 198 -1.58 -4.92 -8.53
CA PHE A 198 -1.36 -4.47 -9.91
C PHE A 198 -0.08 -3.64 -9.97
N LYS A 199 0.55 -3.51 -11.14
CA LYS A 199 1.71 -2.65 -11.34
C LYS A 199 1.30 -1.19 -11.26
N HIS A 200 2.01 -0.40 -10.45
CA HIS A 200 1.61 0.97 -10.15
C HIS A 200 2.77 1.91 -9.84
N ASP A 201 3.90 1.69 -10.50
CA ASP A 201 5.11 2.49 -10.37
C ASP A 201 4.85 3.96 -10.67
N VAL A 202 5.60 4.84 -10.00
CA VAL A 202 5.44 6.29 -10.16
C VAL A 202 5.86 6.71 -11.57
N GLY A 203 4.93 7.32 -12.31
CA GLY A 203 5.19 7.88 -13.65
C GLY A 203 5.17 6.85 -14.78
N ILE A 204 4.80 5.61 -14.50
CA ILE A 204 4.60 4.55 -15.50
C ILE A 204 3.10 4.18 -15.50
N ASP A 205 2.58 3.82 -16.67
CA ASP A 205 1.19 3.37 -16.81
C ASP A 205 0.94 2.14 -15.92
N GLN A 206 -0.25 2.10 -15.32
CA GLN A 206 -0.67 0.99 -14.48
C GLN A 206 -0.97 -0.25 -15.34
N GLU A 207 -0.66 -1.42 -14.81
CA GLU A 207 -0.86 -2.69 -15.50
C GLU A 207 -1.48 -3.71 -14.55
N LEU A 208 -2.58 -4.35 -14.97
CA LEU A 208 -3.19 -5.44 -14.22
C LEU A 208 -2.37 -6.73 -14.38
N PRO A 209 -2.37 -7.63 -13.38
CA PRO A 209 -1.78 -8.95 -13.54
C PRO A 209 -2.54 -9.74 -14.62
N THR A 210 -1.80 -10.49 -15.44
CA THR A 210 -2.44 -11.51 -16.29
C THR A 210 -2.83 -12.73 -15.44
N VAL A 211 -3.84 -13.48 -15.87
CA VAL A 211 -4.23 -14.73 -15.19
C VAL A 211 -3.09 -15.74 -15.25
N GLU A 212 -2.39 -15.79 -16.38
CA GLU A 212 -1.21 -16.62 -16.59
C GLU A 212 -0.11 -16.29 -15.59
N PHE A 213 0.18 -15.00 -15.39
CA PHE A 213 1.17 -14.56 -14.42
C PHE A 213 0.77 -14.92 -12.98
N ALA A 214 -0.44 -14.55 -12.54
CA ALA A 214 -0.88 -14.80 -11.17
C ALA A 214 -0.86 -16.29 -10.83
N ARG A 215 -1.38 -17.14 -11.72
CA ARG A 215 -1.35 -18.62 -11.54
C ARG A 215 0.08 -19.16 -11.60
N GLY A 216 0.88 -18.70 -12.54
CA GLY A 216 2.26 -19.17 -12.68
C GLY A 216 3.12 -18.83 -11.46
N VAL A 217 2.96 -17.64 -10.86
CA VAL A 217 3.66 -17.28 -9.61
C VAL A 217 3.21 -18.18 -8.46
N ARG A 218 1.91 -18.46 -8.33
CA ARG A 218 1.39 -19.39 -7.31
C ARG A 218 1.98 -20.79 -7.47
N GLU A 219 1.96 -21.35 -8.67
CA GLU A 219 2.53 -22.67 -8.97
C GLU A 219 4.04 -22.72 -8.68
N LEU A 220 4.78 -21.66 -9.01
CA LEU A 220 6.20 -21.54 -8.68
C LEU A 220 6.44 -21.48 -7.18
N CYS A 221 5.59 -20.78 -6.42
CA CYS A 221 5.67 -20.74 -4.97
C CYS A 221 5.48 -22.14 -4.36
N ASP A 222 4.43 -22.85 -4.80
CA ASP A 222 4.10 -24.19 -4.31
C ASP A 222 5.20 -25.20 -4.61
N ALA A 223 5.75 -25.17 -5.84
CA ALA A 223 6.80 -26.08 -6.26
C ALA A 223 8.13 -25.90 -5.50
N ASN A 224 8.41 -24.70 -4.99
CA ASN A 224 9.69 -24.35 -4.36
C ASN A 224 9.58 -24.14 -2.84
N GLY A 225 8.37 -24.27 -2.27
CA GLY A 225 8.11 -23.98 -0.86
C GLY A 225 8.40 -22.52 -0.50
N ILE A 226 8.06 -21.60 -1.41
CA ILE A 226 8.18 -20.15 -1.24
C ILE A 226 6.80 -19.62 -0.83
N VAL A 227 6.75 -18.65 0.08
CA VAL A 227 5.50 -18.00 0.47
C VAL A 227 5.10 -16.95 -0.56
N LEU A 228 3.87 -17.01 -1.07
CA LEU A 228 3.29 -15.97 -1.91
C LEU A 228 2.65 -14.89 -1.03
N ILE A 229 3.19 -13.68 -1.07
CA ILE A 229 2.63 -12.51 -0.38
C ILE A 229 1.97 -11.60 -1.41
N LEU A 230 0.67 -11.36 -1.27
CA LEU A 230 -0.04 -10.34 -2.03
C LEU A 230 0.00 -9.00 -1.28
N ASP A 231 0.71 -8.02 -1.82
CA ASP A 231 0.59 -6.64 -1.37
C ASP A 231 -0.68 -6.03 -1.96
N ASP A 232 -1.74 -6.07 -1.15
CA ASP A 232 -3.07 -5.56 -1.46
C ASP A 232 -3.35 -4.19 -0.80
N VAL A 233 -2.30 -3.49 -0.38
CA VAL A 233 -2.41 -2.20 0.34
C VAL A 233 -3.12 -1.14 -0.51
N ARG A 234 -3.04 -1.21 -1.83
CA ARG A 234 -3.75 -0.28 -2.76
C ARG A 234 -4.96 -0.90 -3.44
N GLY A 235 -4.96 -2.21 -3.69
CA GLY A 235 -6.01 -2.89 -4.44
C GLY A 235 -7.17 -3.40 -3.56
N GLY A 236 -6.88 -3.76 -2.31
CA GLY A 236 -7.81 -4.42 -1.42
C GLY A 236 -9.01 -3.55 -1.11
N PHE A 237 -10.21 -4.15 -1.14
CA PHE A 237 -11.50 -3.48 -0.98
C PHE A 237 -11.81 -2.42 -2.05
N ARG A 238 -10.95 -2.26 -3.06
CA ARG A 238 -11.12 -1.34 -4.19
C ARG A 238 -11.38 -2.07 -5.50
N ILE A 239 -10.59 -3.11 -5.78
CA ILE A 239 -10.76 -3.95 -6.98
C ILE A 239 -11.86 -4.99 -6.71
N ASP A 240 -11.75 -5.68 -5.58
CA ASP A 240 -12.74 -6.66 -5.12
C ASP A 240 -12.76 -6.69 -3.58
N MET A 241 -13.92 -7.00 -3.00
CA MET A 241 -14.09 -7.12 -1.55
C MET A 241 -13.39 -8.34 -0.96
N ALA A 242 -13.23 -9.41 -1.76
CA ALA A 242 -12.53 -10.63 -1.36
C ALA A 242 -11.00 -10.53 -1.51
N GLY A 243 -10.49 -9.40 -2.01
CA GLY A 243 -9.07 -9.19 -2.32
C GLY A 243 -8.80 -9.19 -3.83
N SER A 244 -7.77 -8.44 -4.24
CA SER A 244 -7.59 -8.07 -5.66
C SER A 244 -7.34 -9.23 -6.61
N TRP A 245 -6.83 -10.37 -6.11
CA TRP A 245 -6.58 -11.57 -6.91
C TRP A 245 -7.71 -12.62 -6.83
N ALA A 246 -8.74 -12.40 -6.02
CA ALA A 246 -9.90 -13.30 -5.96
C ALA A 246 -10.57 -13.49 -7.34
N PRO A 247 -10.78 -12.44 -8.18
CA PRO A 247 -11.31 -12.61 -9.53
C PRO A 247 -10.43 -13.44 -10.47
N LEU A 248 -9.13 -13.57 -10.18
CA LEU A 248 -8.19 -14.39 -10.96
C LEU A 248 -8.23 -15.87 -10.53
N GLY A 249 -8.88 -16.17 -9.40
CA GLY A 249 -8.94 -17.48 -8.79
C GLY A 249 -7.57 -17.95 -8.29
N VAL A 250 -6.80 -17.05 -7.68
CA VAL A 250 -5.46 -17.33 -7.13
C VAL A 250 -5.42 -16.89 -5.68
N ASP A 251 -5.11 -17.84 -4.81
CA ASP A 251 -5.03 -17.63 -3.36
C ASP A 251 -3.55 -17.43 -2.95
N PRO A 252 -3.15 -16.26 -2.45
CA PRO A 252 -1.85 -16.07 -1.81
C PRO A 252 -1.81 -16.77 -0.45
N ASP A 253 -0.60 -16.96 0.09
CA ASP A 253 -0.42 -17.49 1.45
C ASP A 253 -0.63 -16.41 2.51
N LEU A 254 -0.27 -15.17 2.19
CA LEU A 254 -0.45 -13.98 3.03
C LEU A 254 -0.87 -12.79 2.18
N SER A 255 -1.71 -11.91 2.73
CA SER A 255 -2.06 -10.64 2.10
C SER A 255 -1.84 -9.47 3.06
N ALA A 256 -1.30 -8.37 2.54
CA ALA A 256 -1.16 -7.12 3.28
C ALA A 256 -2.23 -6.11 2.84
N TYR A 257 -3.03 -5.60 3.78
CA TYR A 257 -4.08 -4.61 3.54
C TYR A 257 -3.78 -3.30 4.29
N CYS A 258 -4.24 -2.18 3.75
CA CYS A 258 -4.19 -0.85 4.36
C CYS A 258 -5.17 0.06 3.60
N LYS A 259 -5.00 1.38 3.73
CA LYS A 259 -5.69 2.41 2.94
C LYS A 259 -7.21 2.29 3.04
N ALA A 260 -7.85 1.68 2.04
CA ALA A 260 -9.30 1.64 1.88
C ALA A 260 -10.01 1.01 3.09
N ILE A 261 -9.33 0.11 3.83
CA ILE A 261 -9.86 -0.49 5.06
C ILE A 261 -10.29 0.53 6.13
N GLY A 262 -9.64 1.70 6.19
CA GLY A 262 -9.99 2.76 7.13
C GLY A 262 -10.80 3.91 6.53
N ASN A 263 -10.88 4.00 5.20
CA ASN A 263 -11.39 5.17 4.47
C ASN A 263 -10.78 6.53 4.91
N GLY A 264 -9.55 6.53 5.41
CA GLY A 264 -8.88 7.72 5.96
C GLY A 264 -8.07 7.38 7.19
#